data_AF-A0A8T1V0R3-F1
#
_entry.id   AF-A0A8T1V0R3-F1
#
_cell.length_a   1.000
_cell.length_b   1.000
_cell.length_c   1.000
_cell.angle_alpha   90.00
_cell.angle_beta   90.00
_cell.angle_gamma   90.00
#
_symmetry.space_group_name_H-M   'P 1'
#
loop_
_entity.id
_entity.type
_entity.pdbx_description
1 polymer ?
#
loop_
_entity_poly.entity_id
_entity_poly.type
_entity_poly.pdbx_seq_one_letter_code
_entity_poly.pdbx_strand_id
1 'polypeptide(L)'
;MAEFPAEFLSLEADFVDSKMAINNSISDILRGGASSVSNASQIAHARVVEAQRCVGDCNMKLMTVEVRGRQPMLRKAMQAKVNMYRDELQGLIRDLERAQLMAREGQAASSTVNQTSQYERLIKNNDRLVKSSKKLEDTHRIVAETEEVGITVLDTLASQRESLLGAHEKVRETGAMTTEARRILQRMTRRIITNTIVLYTTIFVLIVAICYVLYADFIRATRLF
;
A
#
# COMPACT_ATOMS: atom_id res chain seq x y z
N MET A 1 -11.03 21.44 4.64
CA MET A 1 -11.07 20.20 3.84
C MET A 1 -9.71 20.01 3.22
N ALA A 2 -9.06 18.87 3.41
CA ALA A 2 -7.80 18.60 2.73
C ALA A 2 -8.12 18.30 1.26
N GLU A 3 -7.80 19.25 0.38
CA GLU A 3 -8.08 19.17 -1.05
C GLU A 3 -7.18 18.12 -1.69
N PHE A 4 -7.77 17.21 -2.47
CA PHE A 4 -7.00 16.20 -3.19
C PHE A 4 -6.15 16.90 -4.27
N PRO A 5 -4.90 16.45 -4.51
CA PRO A 5 -4.10 16.99 -5.60
C PRO A 5 -4.85 16.86 -6.94
N ALA A 6 -4.80 17.89 -7.79
CA ALA A 6 -5.45 17.89 -9.10
C ALA A 6 -5.05 16.68 -9.98
N GLU A 7 -3.81 16.21 -9.85
CA GLU A 7 -3.32 15.00 -10.53
C GLU A 7 -4.02 13.70 -10.07
N PHE A 8 -4.52 13.65 -8.83
CA PHE A 8 -5.29 12.50 -8.36
C PHE A 8 -6.71 12.50 -8.96
N LEU A 9 -7.29 13.68 -9.14
CA LEU A 9 -8.60 13.84 -9.76
C LEU A 9 -8.58 13.47 -11.25
N SER A 10 -7.49 13.77 -11.96
CA SER A 10 -7.34 13.32 -13.35
C SER A 10 -7.21 11.81 -13.45
N LEU A 11 -6.43 11.18 -12.57
CA LEU A 11 -6.31 9.71 -12.53
C LEU A 11 -7.63 9.02 -12.16
N GLU A 12 -8.43 9.64 -11.29
CA GLU A 12 -9.78 9.16 -10.96
C GLU A 12 -10.70 9.22 -12.18
N ALA A 13 -10.65 10.28 -12.99
CA ALA A 13 -11.40 10.37 -14.25
C ALA A 13 -10.98 9.30 -15.26
N ASP A 14 -9.67 9.10 -15.47
CA ASP A 14 -9.15 8.09 -16.38
C ASP A 14 -9.54 6.66 -15.96
N PHE A 15 -9.59 6.39 -14.65
CA PHE A 15 -10.06 5.12 -14.11
C PHE A 15 -11.56 4.90 -14.36
N VAL A 16 -12.38 5.94 -14.17
CA VAL A 16 -13.83 5.88 -14.41
C VAL A 16 -14.14 5.63 -15.89
N ASP A 17 -13.42 6.28 -16.80
CA ASP A 17 -13.56 6.05 -18.25
C ASP A 17 -13.18 4.62 -18.62
N SER A 18 -12.07 4.11 -18.07
CA SER A 18 -11.63 2.73 -18.27
C SER A 18 -12.67 1.74 -17.74
N LYS A 19 -13.26 2.00 -16.57
CA LYS A 19 -14.33 1.19 -15.96
C LYS A 19 -15.57 1.17 -16.86
N MET A 20 -15.99 2.32 -17.38
CA MET A 20 -17.15 2.40 -18.26
C MET A 20 -16.91 1.63 -19.57
N ALA A 21 -15.71 1.72 -20.14
CA ALA A 21 -15.32 0.97 -21.33
C ALA A 21 -15.31 -0.55 -21.11
N ILE A 22 -14.79 -1.01 -19.95
CA ILE A 22 -14.84 -2.43 -19.57
C ILE A 22 -16.30 -2.90 -19.46
N ASN A 23 -17.16 -2.14 -18.79
CA ASN A 23 -18.56 -2.52 -18.59
C ASN A 23 -19.35 -2.58 -19.90
N ASN A 24 -19.12 -1.62 -20.81
CA ASN A 24 -19.69 -1.66 -22.16
C ASN A 24 -19.20 -2.90 -22.93
N SER A 25 -17.92 -3.24 -22.82
CA SER A 25 -17.37 -4.43 -23.49
C SER A 25 -17.93 -5.73 -22.91
N ILE A 26 -18.17 -5.81 -21.59
CA ILE A 26 -18.88 -6.92 -20.94
C ILE A 26 -20.30 -7.04 -21.50
N SER A 27 -21.02 -5.92 -21.63
CA SER A 27 -22.38 -5.91 -22.18
C SER A 27 -22.42 -6.37 -23.65
N ASP A 28 -21.41 -6.01 -24.44
CA ASP A 28 -21.27 -6.45 -25.83
C ASP A 28 -20.92 -7.94 -25.92
N ILE A 29 -20.09 -8.47 -25.01
CA ILE A 29 -19.80 -9.90 -24.92
C ILE A 29 -21.07 -10.70 -24.60
N LEU A 30 -21.92 -10.18 -23.73
CA LEU A 30 -23.19 -10.83 -23.35
C LEU A 30 -24.25 -10.77 -24.45
N ARG A 31 -24.20 -9.76 -25.34
CA ARG A 31 -25.21 -9.55 -26.40
C ARG A 31 -24.74 -9.97 -27.81
N GLY A 32 -23.43 -10.10 -28.02
CA GLY A 32 -22.81 -10.30 -29.33
C GLY A 32 -22.68 -11.76 -29.78
N GLY A 33 -22.57 -11.96 -31.10
CA GLY A 33 -22.27 -13.27 -31.71
C GLY A 33 -20.79 -13.66 -31.62
N ALA A 34 -20.44 -14.90 -32.00
CA ALA A 34 -19.11 -15.51 -31.82
C ALA A 34 -17.91 -14.65 -32.23
N SER A 35 -18.00 -13.96 -33.36
CA SER A 35 -16.96 -13.07 -33.89
C SER A 35 -16.88 -11.73 -33.14
N SER A 36 -18.02 -11.23 -32.65
CA SER A 36 -18.11 -10.02 -31.83
C SER A 36 -17.58 -10.25 -30.41
N VAL A 37 -17.80 -11.45 -29.84
CA VAL A 37 -17.29 -11.84 -28.52
C VAL A 37 -15.76 -11.86 -28.47
N SER A 38 -15.09 -12.39 -29.51
CA SER A 38 -13.62 -12.43 -29.57
C SER A 38 -13.01 -11.03 -29.64
N ASN A 39 -13.57 -10.14 -30.46
CA ASN A 39 -13.08 -8.77 -30.60
C ASN A 39 -13.37 -7.94 -29.34
N ALA A 40 -14.58 -8.05 -28.79
CA ALA A 40 -14.97 -7.37 -27.55
C ALA A 40 -14.15 -7.86 -26.36
N SER A 41 -13.83 -9.16 -26.29
CA SER A 41 -12.91 -9.75 -25.30
C SER A 41 -11.51 -9.14 -25.38
N GLN A 42 -10.92 -9.05 -26.58
CA GLN A 42 -9.60 -8.43 -26.76
C GLN A 42 -9.58 -6.95 -26.37
N ILE A 43 -10.62 -6.19 -26.76
CA ILE A 43 -10.77 -4.79 -26.38
C ILE A 43 -10.91 -4.66 -24.86
N ALA A 44 -11.72 -5.51 -24.23
CA ALA A 44 -11.93 -5.49 -22.79
C ALA A 44 -10.62 -5.80 -22.03
N HIS A 45 -9.83 -6.77 -22.49
CA HIS A 45 -8.51 -7.06 -21.91
C HIS A 45 -7.54 -5.87 -22.05
N ALA A 46 -7.52 -5.17 -23.18
CA ALA A 46 -6.70 -3.97 -23.34
C ALA A 46 -7.09 -2.86 -22.35
N ARG A 47 -8.40 -2.64 -22.14
CA ARG A 47 -8.92 -1.66 -21.17
C ARG A 47 -8.63 -2.03 -19.71
N VAL A 48 -8.63 -3.33 -19.38
CA VAL A 48 -8.21 -3.81 -18.06
C VAL A 48 -6.74 -3.45 -17.80
N VAL A 49 -5.87 -3.62 -18.79
CA VAL A 49 -4.44 -3.28 -18.66
C VAL A 49 -4.25 -1.77 -18.46
N GLU A 50 -5.00 -0.93 -19.18
CA GLU A 50 -4.99 0.53 -19.00
C GLU A 50 -5.45 0.93 -17.59
N ALA A 51 -6.56 0.35 -17.09
CA ALA A 51 -7.04 0.59 -15.73
C ALA A 51 -6.03 0.14 -14.67
N GLN A 52 -5.37 -1.00 -14.87
CA GLN A 52 -4.35 -1.52 -13.96
C GLN A 52 -3.11 -0.61 -13.92
N ARG A 53 -2.75 -0.01 -15.06
CA ARG A 53 -1.68 1.00 -15.14
C ARG A 53 -2.05 2.26 -14.35
N CYS A 54 -3.27 2.77 -14.51
CA CYS A 54 -3.75 3.94 -13.76
C CYS A 54 -3.72 3.71 -12.24
N VAL A 55 -4.14 2.51 -11.78
CA VAL A 55 -4.07 2.12 -10.35
C VAL A 55 -2.61 2.02 -9.89
N GLY A 56 -1.72 1.50 -10.73
CA GLY A 56 -0.28 1.46 -10.47
C GLY A 56 0.34 2.86 -10.30
N ASP A 57 0.01 3.79 -11.19
CA ASP A 57 0.47 5.17 -11.15
C ASP A 57 -0.06 5.92 -9.91
N CYS A 58 -1.33 5.68 -9.53
CA CYS A 58 -1.92 6.13 -8.26
C CYS A 58 -1.11 5.65 -7.04
N ASN A 59 -0.76 4.36 -7.01
CA ASN A 59 -0.02 3.75 -5.90
C ASN A 59 1.43 4.27 -5.82
N MET A 60 2.10 4.43 -6.97
CA MET A 60 3.43 5.03 -7.03
C MET A 60 3.40 6.47 -6.51
N LYS A 61 2.37 7.24 -6.85
CA LYS A 61 2.24 8.61 -6.35
C LYS A 61 2.01 8.65 -4.84
N LEU A 62 1.18 7.76 -4.29
CA LEU A 62 1.01 7.60 -2.85
C LEU A 62 2.37 7.39 -2.15
N MET A 63 3.25 6.57 -2.73
CA MET A 63 4.60 6.33 -2.20
C MET A 63 5.53 7.55 -2.35
N THR A 64 5.46 8.30 -3.46
CA THR A 64 6.21 9.57 -3.56
C THR A 64 5.71 10.66 -2.60
N VAL A 65 4.43 10.61 -2.21
CA VAL A 65 3.85 11.46 -1.17
C VAL A 65 4.36 11.05 0.22
N GLU A 66 4.65 9.76 0.45
CA GLU A 66 5.32 9.28 1.68
C GLU A 66 6.72 9.88 1.84
N VAL A 67 7.47 10.03 0.75
CA VAL A 67 8.82 10.65 0.78
C VAL A 67 8.77 12.16 1.12
N ARG A 68 7.63 12.83 0.88
CA ARG A 68 7.47 14.29 1.02
C ARG A 68 6.78 14.77 2.30
N GLY A 69 6.46 13.89 3.26
CA GLY A 69 6.03 14.29 4.60
C GLY A 69 4.66 15.00 4.71
N ARG A 70 3.72 14.74 3.80
CA ARG A 70 2.34 15.31 3.87
C ARG A 70 1.45 14.59 4.90
N GLN A 71 0.42 15.30 5.40
CA GLN A 71 -0.47 14.91 6.51
C GLN A 71 -0.94 13.43 6.48
N PRO A 72 -0.85 12.69 7.60
CA PRO A 72 -1.19 11.26 7.66
C PRO A 72 -2.68 10.96 7.40
N MET A 73 -3.56 11.95 7.55
CA MET A 73 -5.00 11.81 7.35
C MET A 73 -5.38 11.76 5.86
N LEU A 74 -4.82 12.65 5.03
CA LEU A 74 -5.01 12.66 3.58
C LEU A 74 -4.45 11.38 2.94
N ARG A 75 -3.33 10.88 3.48
CA ARG A 75 -2.71 9.62 3.06
C ARG A 75 -3.64 8.43 3.25
N LYS A 76 -4.24 8.29 4.44
CA LYS A 76 -5.18 7.20 4.72
C LYS A 76 -6.41 7.25 3.82
N ALA A 77 -6.93 8.45 3.54
CA ALA A 77 -8.07 8.61 2.63
C ALA A 77 -7.73 8.23 1.18
N MET A 78 -6.56 8.66 0.68
CA MET A 78 -6.10 8.32 -0.67
C MET A 78 -5.78 6.82 -0.81
N GLN A 79 -5.12 6.23 0.20
CA GLN A 79 -4.82 4.80 0.24
C GLN A 79 -6.09 3.95 0.28
N ALA A 80 -7.11 4.37 1.02
CA ALA A 80 -8.42 3.72 1.02
C ALA A 80 -9.06 3.75 -0.38
N LYS A 81 -9.05 4.90 -1.08
CA LYS A 81 -9.56 4.99 -2.46
C LYS A 81 -8.80 4.08 -3.44
N VAL A 82 -7.47 4.04 -3.38
CA VAL A 82 -6.66 3.18 -4.26
C VAL A 82 -6.98 1.69 -4.02
N ASN A 83 -7.16 1.29 -2.77
CA ASN A 83 -7.57 -0.08 -2.44
C ASN A 83 -8.98 -0.39 -2.98
N MET A 84 -9.93 0.54 -2.84
CA MET A 84 -11.28 0.37 -3.42
C MET A 84 -11.23 0.21 -4.94
N TYR A 85 -10.44 1.01 -5.66
CA TYR A 85 -10.29 0.88 -7.11
C TYR A 85 -9.64 -0.43 -7.52
N ARG A 86 -8.68 -0.92 -6.73
CA ARG A 86 -8.06 -2.23 -6.95
C ARG A 86 -9.08 -3.36 -6.80
N ASP A 87 -9.89 -3.32 -5.74
CA ASP A 87 -10.91 -4.34 -5.48
C ASP A 87 -12.02 -4.31 -6.56
N GLU A 88 -12.45 -3.11 -6.97
CA GLU A 88 -13.41 -2.93 -8.07
C GLU A 88 -12.86 -3.47 -9.40
N LEU A 89 -11.59 -3.20 -9.70
CA LEU A 89 -10.94 -3.72 -10.92
C LEU A 89 -10.88 -5.25 -10.91
N GLN A 90 -10.56 -5.86 -9.76
CA GLN A 90 -10.61 -7.31 -9.62
C GLN A 90 -12.02 -7.88 -9.81
N GLY A 91 -13.05 -7.18 -9.32
CA GLY A 91 -14.45 -7.53 -9.58
C GLY A 91 -14.78 -7.53 -11.07
N LEU A 92 -14.44 -6.45 -11.77
CA LEU A 92 -14.67 -6.30 -13.21
C LEU A 92 -13.95 -7.37 -14.04
N ILE A 93 -12.74 -7.76 -13.65
CA ILE A 93 -12.00 -8.86 -14.31
C ILE A 93 -12.75 -10.19 -14.17
N ARG A 94 -13.27 -10.50 -12.97
CA ARG A 94 -14.05 -11.73 -12.74
C ARG A 94 -15.36 -11.72 -13.54
N ASP A 95 -16.03 -10.57 -13.61
CA ASP A 95 -17.28 -10.43 -14.37
C ASP A 95 -17.06 -10.59 -15.88
N LEU A 96 -15.94 -10.05 -16.39
CA LEU A 96 -15.51 -10.22 -17.78
C LEU A 96 -15.23 -11.69 -18.11
N GLU A 97 -14.48 -12.40 -17.25
CA GLU A 97 -14.20 -13.82 -17.42
C GLU A 97 -15.49 -14.65 -17.38
N ARG A 98 -16.40 -14.33 -16.47
CA ARG A 98 -17.72 -14.97 -16.39
C ARG A 98 -18.57 -14.73 -17.64
N ALA A 99 -18.59 -13.51 -18.16
CA ALA A 99 -19.31 -13.18 -19.40
C ALA A 99 -18.75 -13.93 -20.61
N GLN A 100 -17.43 -14.09 -20.71
CA GLN A 100 -16.79 -14.89 -21.75
C GLN A 100 -17.16 -16.38 -21.67
N LEU A 101 -17.22 -16.94 -20.46
CA LEU A 101 -17.63 -18.34 -20.25
C LEU A 101 -19.09 -18.55 -20.66
N MET A 102 -20.00 -17.66 -20.26
CA MET A 102 -21.42 -17.74 -20.61
C MET A 102 -21.67 -17.61 -22.11
N ALA A 103 -20.97 -16.70 -22.80
CA ALA A 103 -21.07 -16.55 -24.25
C ALA A 103 -20.61 -17.83 -25.00
N ARG A 104 -19.65 -18.56 -24.42
CA ARG A 104 -19.13 -19.81 -24.97
C ARG A 104 -20.06 -21.01 -24.72
N GLU A 105 -20.74 -21.06 -23.57
CA GLU A 105 -21.72 -22.10 -23.24
C GLU A 105 -23.03 -21.96 -24.04
N GLY A 106 -23.54 -20.74 -24.22
CA GLY A 106 -24.74 -20.48 -25.04
C GLY A 106 -24.58 -20.93 -26.51
N GLN A 107 -23.35 -20.96 -27.01
CA GLN A 107 -23.01 -21.47 -28.35
C GLN A 107 -23.04 -22.99 -28.46
N ALA A 108 -22.73 -23.73 -27.39
CA ALA A 108 -22.76 -25.19 -27.40
C ALA A 108 -24.20 -25.72 -27.54
N ALA A 109 -25.17 -25.06 -26.89
CA ALA A 109 -26.57 -25.45 -26.90
C ALA A 109 -27.29 -25.25 -28.26
N SER A 110 -26.84 -24.29 -29.08
CA SER A 110 -27.47 -23.96 -30.37
C SER A 110 -27.08 -24.88 -31.55
N SER A 111 -26.30 -25.94 -31.31
CA SER A 111 -25.71 -26.78 -32.36
C SER A 111 -26.32 -28.19 -32.49
N THR A 112 -27.64 -28.30 -32.36
CA THR A 112 -28.37 -29.56 -32.57
C THR A 112 -29.10 -29.56 -33.91
N VAL A 113 -28.97 -30.69 -34.64
CA VAL A 113 -29.59 -31.11 -35.92
C VAL A 113 -28.68 -30.97 -37.15
N ASN A 114 -27.94 -32.05 -37.45
CA ASN A 114 -27.82 -32.63 -38.80
C ASN A 114 -27.04 -33.97 -38.77
N GLN A 115 -27.75 -35.06 -39.09
CA GLN A 115 -27.39 -36.48 -38.89
C GLN A 115 -26.19 -36.98 -39.73
N THR A 116 -25.76 -36.27 -40.78
CA THR A 116 -24.61 -36.70 -41.63
C THR A 116 -23.24 -36.41 -40.98
N SER A 117 -23.22 -35.61 -39.92
CA SER A 117 -21.98 -35.13 -39.27
C SER A 117 -21.45 -36.04 -38.16
N GLN A 118 -22.05 -37.20 -37.89
CA GLN A 118 -21.69 -38.03 -36.73
C GLN A 118 -20.25 -38.58 -36.75
N TYR A 119 -19.73 -39.02 -37.90
CA TYR A 119 -18.36 -39.55 -38.00
C TYR A 119 -17.31 -38.44 -37.88
N GLU A 120 -17.55 -37.32 -38.55
CA GLU A 120 -16.72 -36.12 -38.44
C GLU A 120 -16.79 -35.51 -37.03
N ARG A 121 -17.95 -35.62 -36.36
CA ARG A 121 -18.13 -35.27 -34.95
C ARG A 121 -17.40 -36.23 -34.05
N LEU A 122 -17.37 -37.55 -34.29
CA LEU A 122 -16.61 -38.50 -33.48
C LEU A 122 -15.11 -38.21 -33.54
N ILE A 123 -14.57 -37.93 -34.74
CA ILE A 123 -13.17 -37.51 -34.89
C ILE A 123 -12.93 -36.16 -34.20
N LYS A 124 -13.82 -35.17 -34.38
CA LYS A 124 -13.71 -33.87 -33.70
C LYS A 124 -13.86 -33.97 -32.18
N ASN A 125 -14.70 -34.87 -31.67
CA ASN A 125 -14.86 -35.13 -30.25
C ASN A 125 -13.63 -35.86 -29.68
N ASN A 126 -13.04 -36.78 -30.45
CA ASN A 126 -11.80 -37.45 -30.08
C ASN A 126 -10.63 -36.46 -30.08
N ASP A 127 -10.49 -35.61 -31.11
CA ASP A 127 -9.48 -34.55 -31.15
C ASP A 127 -9.66 -33.54 -30.00
N ARG A 128 -10.91 -33.19 -29.66
CA ARG A 128 -11.22 -32.37 -28.48
C ARG A 128 -10.88 -33.08 -27.17
N LEU A 129 -11.11 -34.39 -27.06
CA LEU A 129 -10.75 -35.19 -25.90
C LEU A 129 -9.23 -35.28 -25.73
N VAL A 130 -8.49 -35.53 -26.81
CA VAL A 130 -7.01 -35.53 -26.80
C VAL A 130 -6.48 -34.15 -26.41
N LYS A 131 -7.03 -33.07 -26.96
CA LYS A 131 -6.70 -31.70 -26.53
C LYS A 131 -7.06 -31.43 -25.07
N SER A 132 -8.19 -31.93 -24.60
CA SER A 132 -8.63 -31.74 -23.21
C SER A 132 -7.75 -32.54 -22.26
N SER A 133 -7.35 -33.76 -22.62
CA SER A 133 -6.42 -34.59 -21.86
C SER A 133 -5.05 -33.93 -21.76
N LYS A 134 -4.54 -33.41 -22.89
CA LYS A 134 -3.28 -32.66 -22.91
C LYS A 134 -3.35 -31.39 -22.06
N LYS A 135 -4.45 -30.64 -22.14
CA LYS A 135 -4.68 -29.48 -21.27
C LYS A 135 -4.80 -29.85 -19.80
N LEU A 136 -5.38 -31.01 -19.48
CA LEU A 136 -5.53 -31.47 -18.11
C LEU A 136 -4.16 -31.87 -17.52
N GLU A 137 -3.32 -32.52 -18.32
CA GLU A 137 -1.93 -32.81 -17.97
C GLU A 137 -1.10 -31.52 -17.77
N ASP A 138 -1.24 -30.55 -18.68
CA ASP A 138 -0.62 -29.23 -18.52
C ASP A 138 -1.14 -28.51 -17.25
N THR A 139 -2.44 -28.60 -16.97
CA THR A 139 -3.05 -28.01 -15.75
C THR A 139 -2.51 -28.69 -14.50
N HIS A 140 -2.36 -30.01 -14.50
CA HIS A 140 -1.81 -30.75 -13.37
C HIS A 140 -0.35 -30.36 -13.09
N ARG A 141 0.43 -30.10 -14.15
CA ARG A 141 1.79 -29.58 -14.02
C ARG A 141 1.82 -28.17 -13.43
N ILE A 142 0.95 -27.28 -13.92
CA ILE A 142 0.84 -25.91 -13.43
C ILE A 142 0.37 -25.88 -11.96
N VAL A 143 -0.56 -26.76 -11.58
CA VAL A 143 -1.02 -26.87 -10.18
C VAL A 143 0.11 -27.33 -9.27
N ALA A 144 0.92 -28.31 -9.69
CA ALA A 144 2.09 -28.74 -8.93
C ALA A 144 3.13 -27.61 -8.77
N GLU A 145 3.40 -26.86 -9.83
CA GLU A 145 4.28 -25.67 -9.78
C GLU A 145 3.69 -24.57 -8.87
N THR A 146 2.37 -24.41 -8.88
CA THR A 146 1.66 -23.45 -8.00
C THR A 146 1.66 -23.91 -6.54
N GLU A 147 1.63 -25.22 -6.26
CA GLU A 147 1.76 -25.77 -4.91
C GLU A 147 3.15 -25.49 -4.33
N GLU A 148 4.20 -25.66 -5.13
CA GLU A 148 5.58 -25.32 -4.74
C GLU A 148 5.74 -23.82 -4.46
N VAL A 149 5.19 -22.95 -5.32
CA VAL A 149 5.14 -21.51 -5.08
C VAL A 149 4.29 -21.18 -3.84
N GLY A 150 3.20 -21.90 -3.60
CA GLY A 150 2.36 -21.75 -2.42
C GLY A 150 3.12 -22.05 -1.13
N ILE A 151 3.94 -23.11 -1.11
CA ILE A 151 4.77 -23.48 0.04
C ILE A 151 5.81 -22.39 0.32
N THR A 152 6.50 -21.88 -0.70
CA THR A 152 7.49 -20.80 -0.53
C THR A 152 6.87 -19.49 -0.05
N VAL A 153 5.66 -19.18 -0.49
CA VAL A 153 4.90 -18.01 -0.01
C VAL A 153 4.50 -18.19 1.46
N LEU A 154 4.04 -19.38 1.87
CA LEU A 154 3.70 -19.67 3.26
C LEU A 154 4.93 -19.57 4.18
N ASP A 155 6.09 -20.06 3.75
CA ASP A 155 7.35 -19.95 4.48
C ASP A 155 7.80 -18.49 4.62
N THR A 156 7.67 -17.71 3.54
CA THR A 156 7.96 -16.27 3.57
C THR A 156 7.02 -15.51 4.51
N LEU A 157 5.73 -15.85 4.54
CA LEU A 157 4.76 -15.25 5.47
C LEU A 157 5.06 -15.62 6.92
N ALA A 158 5.49 -16.86 7.19
CA ALA A 158 5.93 -17.28 8.51
C ALA A 158 7.17 -16.49 8.96
N SER A 159 8.17 -16.34 8.09
CA SER A 159 9.37 -15.52 8.34
C SER A 159 9.06 -14.03 8.52
N GLN A 160 8.12 -13.47 7.73
CA GLN A 160 7.64 -12.10 7.90
C GLN A 160 6.93 -11.90 9.24
N ARG A 161 6.14 -12.89 9.70
CA ARG A 161 5.50 -12.86 11.02
C ARG A 161 6.54 -12.83 12.13
N GLU A 162 7.58 -13.65 12.04
CA GLU A 162 8.66 -13.68 13.02
C GLU A 162 9.44 -12.36 13.07
N SER A 163 9.72 -11.77 11.90
CA SER A 163 10.34 -10.44 11.79
C SER A 163 9.47 -9.35 12.40
N LEU A 164 8.14 -9.42 12.24
CA LEU A 164 7.19 -8.48 12.83
C LEU A 164 7.13 -8.61 14.35
N LEU A 165 7.16 -9.85 14.88
CA LEU A 165 7.25 -10.10 16.32
C LEU A 165 8.58 -9.56 16.90
N GLY A 166 9.70 -9.81 16.22
CA GLY A 166 11.01 -9.27 16.62
C GLY A 166 11.08 -7.75 16.56
N ALA A 167 10.43 -7.12 15.56
CA ALA A 167 10.33 -5.66 15.49
C ALA A 167 9.48 -5.10 16.64
N HIS A 168 8.40 -5.76 17.03
CA HIS A 168 7.60 -5.38 18.20
C HIS A 168 8.39 -5.46 19.51
N GLU A 169 9.20 -6.50 19.68
CA GLU A 169 10.07 -6.65 20.85
C GLU A 169 11.17 -5.59 20.88
N LYS A 170 11.80 -5.31 19.74
CA LYS A 170 12.82 -4.26 19.58
C LYS A 170 12.26 -2.84 19.78
N VAL A 171 11.00 -2.60 19.40
CA VAL A 171 10.29 -1.34 19.71
C VAL A 171 10.02 -1.23 21.21
N ARG A 172 9.66 -2.32 21.89
CA ARG A 172 9.48 -2.34 23.35
C ARG A 172 10.79 -2.08 24.09
N GLU A 173 11.89 -2.66 23.61
CA GLU A 173 13.24 -2.44 24.13
C GLU A 173 13.74 -1.02 23.87
N THR A 174 13.46 -0.44 22.69
CA THR A 174 13.79 0.97 22.37
C THR A 174 12.98 1.95 23.23
N GLY A 175 11.74 1.61 23.59
CA GLY A 175 10.94 2.36 24.56
C GLY A 175 11.54 2.34 25.98
N ALA A 176 12.11 1.21 26.39
CA ALA A 176 12.82 1.11 27.67
C ALA A 176 14.13 1.93 27.67
N MET A 177 14.93 1.84 26.61
CA MET A 177 16.17 2.63 26.45
C MET A 177 15.90 4.14 26.41
N THR A 178 14.78 4.58 25.83
CA THR A 178 14.36 5.99 25.84
C THR A 178 14.01 6.48 27.25
N THR A 179 13.41 5.61 28.07
CA THR A 179 13.08 5.93 29.47
C THR A 179 14.35 6.05 30.32
N GLU A 180 15.35 5.20 30.08
CA GLU A 180 16.66 5.30 30.74
C GLU A 180 17.43 6.55 30.33
N ALA A 181 17.47 6.87 29.03
CA ALA A 181 18.09 8.10 28.52
C ALA A 181 17.47 9.35 29.18
N ARG A 182 16.13 9.38 29.33
CA ARG A 182 15.43 10.46 30.04
C ARG A 182 15.84 10.56 31.51
N ARG A 183 16.07 9.43 32.19
CA ARG A 183 16.53 9.39 33.59
C ARG A 183 17.95 9.91 33.75
N ILE A 184 18.84 9.60 32.80
CA ILE A 184 20.22 10.11 32.78
C ILE A 184 20.24 11.61 32.51
N LEU A 185 19.46 12.09 31.52
CA LEU A 185 19.33 13.51 31.22
C LEU A 185 18.79 14.29 32.44
N GLN A 186 17.75 13.79 33.12
CA GLN A 186 17.25 14.42 34.34
C GLN A 186 18.30 14.51 35.46
N ARG A 187 19.18 13.51 35.61
CA ARG A 187 20.30 13.56 36.56
C ARG A 187 21.34 14.61 36.16
N MET A 188 21.64 14.76 34.87
CA MET A 188 22.53 15.81 34.36
C MET A 188 21.93 17.22 34.54
N THR A 189 20.65 17.41 34.22
CA THR A 189 19.96 18.70 34.35
C THR A 189 19.93 19.18 35.81
N ARG A 190 19.69 18.29 36.78
CA ARG A 190 19.71 18.66 38.21
C ARG A 190 21.08 19.14 38.68
N ARG A 191 22.17 18.53 38.19
CA ARG A 191 23.54 18.95 38.49
C ARG A 191 23.85 20.33 37.93
N ILE A 192 23.40 20.62 36.70
CA ILE A 192 23.57 21.93 36.05
C ILE A 192 22.88 23.02 36.88
N ILE A 193 21.61 22.83 37.25
CA ILE A 193 20.85 23.82 38.04
C ILE A 193 21.56 24.12 39.37
N THR A 194 22.03 23.10 40.07
CA THR A 194 22.72 23.27 41.35
C THR A 194 24.01 24.07 41.18
N ASN A 195 24.84 23.74 40.18
CA ASN A 195 26.07 24.46 39.89
C ASN A 195 25.81 25.92 39.48
N THR A 196 24.76 26.16 38.69
CA THR A 196 24.34 27.51 38.31
C THR A 196 23.93 28.34 39.53
N ILE A 197 23.16 27.78 40.46
CA ILE A 197 22.77 28.47 41.70
C ILE A 197 24.00 28.81 42.54
N VAL A 198 24.88 27.83 42.78
CA VAL A 198 26.12 28.03 43.58
C VAL A 198 26.97 29.14 42.99
N LEU A 199 27.16 29.15 41.66
CA LEU A 199 27.92 30.18 40.96
C LEU A 199 27.32 31.58 41.16
N TYR A 200 26.00 31.73 40.98
CA TYR A 200 25.33 33.02 41.20
C TYR A 200 25.43 33.50 42.66
N THR A 201 25.28 32.61 43.64
CA THR A 201 25.46 32.97 45.06
C THR A 201 26.87 33.45 45.37
N THR A 202 27.91 32.81 44.82
CA THR A 202 29.31 33.24 45.06
C THR A 202 29.58 34.62 44.47
N ILE A 203 29.08 34.91 43.27
CA ILE A 203 29.19 36.24 42.64
C ILE A 203 28.48 37.30 43.50
N PHE A 204 27.27 36.99 43.99
CA PHE A 204 26.51 37.91 44.85
C PHE A 204 27.27 38.24 46.14
N VAL A 205 27.84 37.23 46.83
CA VAL A 205 28.62 37.44 48.05
C VAL A 205 29.85 38.31 47.80
N LEU A 206 30.56 38.12 46.68
CA LEU A 206 31.70 38.94 46.31
C LEU A 206 31.31 40.41 46.10
N ILE A 207 30.19 40.67 45.43
CA ILE A 207 29.68 42.04 45.23
C ILE A 207 29.37 42.70 46.58
N VAL A 208 28.68 41.99 47.48
CA VAL A 208 28.35 42.51 48.81
C VAL A 208 29.61 42.81 49.62
N ALA A 209 30.63 41.95 49.56
CA ALA A 209 31.91 42.19 50.25
C ALA A 209 32.63 43.43 49.72
N ILE A 210 32.67 43.63 48.40
CA ILE A 210 33.25 44.84 47.78
C ILE A 210 32.48 46.08 48.21
N CYS A 211 31.14 46.05 48.15
CA CYS A 211 30.30 47.16 48.61
C CYS A 211 30.53 47.48 50.10
N TYR A 212 30.68 46.47 50.95
CA TYR A 212 30.94 46.66 52.38
C TYR A 212 32.31 47.32 52.63
N VAL A 213 33.36 46.89 51.93
CA VAL A 213 34.69 47.50 52.03
C VAL A 213 34.64 48.95 51.58
N LEU A 214 34.01 49.26 50.44
CA LEU A 214 33.86 50.63 49.96
C LEU A 214 33.07 51.50 50.94
N TYR A 215 31.99 50.98 51.52
CA TYR A 215 31.21 51.71 52.52
C TYR A 215 32.02 52.00 53.80
N ALA A 216 32.76 50.99 54.30
CA ALA A 216 33.59 51.12 55.48
C ALA A 216 34.81 52.03 55.27
N ASP A 217 35.36 52.05 54.06
CA ASP A 217 36.45 52.94 53.67
C ASP A 217 35.95 54.38 53.49
N PHE A 218 34.82 54.57 52.79
CA PHE A 218 34.17 55.87 52.62
C PHE A 218 33.80 56.51 53.98
N ILE A 219 33.27 55.73 54.92
CA ILE A 219 32.96 56.22 56.27
C ILE A 219 34.23 56.55 57.07
N ARG A 220 35.30 55.76 56.93
CA ARG A 220 36.58 56.05 57.60
C ARG A 220 37.23 57.29 57.01
N ALA A 221 37.26 57.43 55.70
CA ALA A 221 37.76 58.61 55.01
C ALA A 221 36.98 59.87 55.41
N THR A 222 35.65 59.79 55.52
CA THR A 222 34.79 60.91 55.94
C THR A 222 34.99 61.28 57.42
N ARG A 223 35.43 60.36 58.29
CA ARG A 223 35.75 60.65 59.70
C ARG A 223 37.16 61.21 59.92
N LEU A 224 38.04 61.10 58.93
CA LEU A 224 39.45 61.52 59.04
C LEU A 224 39.73 62.91 58.42
N PHE A 225 38.68 63.54 57.88
CA PHE A 225 38.63 64.94 57.45
C PHE A 225 37.76 65.74 58.42
#